data_AF-A0A846XPX8-F1
#
_entry.id   AF-A0A846XPX8-F1
#
_cell.length_a   1.000
_cell.length_b   1.000
_cell.length_c   1.000
_cell.angle_alpha   90.00
_cell.angle_beta   90.00
_cell.angle_gamma   90.00
#
_symmetry.space_group_name_H-M   'P 1'
#
loop_
_entity.id
_entity.type
_entity.pdbx_description
1 polymer ?
#
loop_
_entity_poly.entity_id
_entity_poly.type
_entity_poly.pdbx_seq_one_letter_code
_entity_poly.pdbx_strand_id
1 'polypeptide(L)'
;MWFGLAAITLAGAIVLLYFDRRQRQRTGHARQVWAKAQGYTYVSVEPALASTWRRGALAKLGYLTAVDVVTGIRKGEKFVLLDLEDSATLVAVRRQIGSDIDVDMRVKTMNPPKDADLELLGAIGDRVVFATNPEIARHAVDQRMVAFIESLADTVQMLWSEGNWTLGMLPVGTSAKDWETGIDAVLRLSGLLHVLPPVNENRNDEQDPHPAHPRARIRSTEYDDDAPDGDYDEYPDDSDEDYGRPGPNVRYRRDAPEVAAGQDDRSIPGDEVPPRRPSLAVVPDSRPANRAPRPEPAGARSGGAEEPDRPVPDRRGSVADDEHDPQLPGGPFHPGFRPYQGPVPQ
;
A
#
# COMPACT_ATOMS: atom_id res chain seq x y z
N MET A 1 -50.90 -21.64 -10.64
CA MET A 1 -50.12 -21.63 -9.39
C MET A 1 -48.72 -21.04 -9.60
N TRP A 2 -47.86 -21.62 -10.44
CA TRP A 2 -46.49 -21.15 -10.71
C TRP A 2 -46.33 -19.65 -11.05
N PHE A 3 -47.18 -19.08 -11.91
CA PHE A 3 -47.11 -17.65 -12.25
C PHE A 3 -47.29 -16.69 -11.06
N GLY A 4 -48.07 -17.08 -10.05
CA GLY A 4 -48.24 -16.26 -8.84
C GLY A 4 -46.97 -16.25 -7.98
N LEU A 5 -46.30 -17.40 -7.84
CA LEU A 5 -45.00 -17.49 -7.17
C LEU A 5 -43.95 -16.65 -7.92
N ALA A 6 -43.90 -16.75 -9.24
CA ALA A 6 -42.99 -15.98 -10.09
C ALA A 6 -43.22 -14.45 -10.00
N ALA A 7 -44.48 -14.01 -9.89
CA ALA A 7 -44.79 -12.59 -9.68
C ALA A 7 -44.32 -12.09 -8.30
N ILE A 8 -44.47 -12.91 -7.25
CA ILE A 8 -44.00 -12.56 -5.89
C ILE A 8 -42.47 -12.52 -5.83
N THR A 9 -41.76 -13.47 -6.43
CA THR A 9 -40.28 -13.46 -6.46
C THR A 9 -39.74 -12.30 -7.29
N LEU A 10 -40.37 -11.98 -8.43
CA LEU A 10 -40.01 -10.81 -9.24
C LEU A 10 -40.22 -9.50 -8.47
N ALA A 11 -41.37 -9.34 -7.80
CA ALA A 11 -41.64 -8.16 -6.97
C ALA A 11 -40.61 -8.03 -5.83
N GLY A 12 -40.28 -9.13 -5.14
CA GLY A 12 -39.25 -9.16 -4.10
C GLY A 12 -37.86 -8.77 -4.63
N ALA A 13 -37.46 -9.29 -5.79
CA ALA A 13 -36.19 -8.94 -6.44
C ALA A 13 -36.12 -7.45 -6.82
N ILE A 14 -37.19 -6.89 -7.39
CA ILE A 14 -37.27 -5.45 -7.73
C ILE A 14 -37.14 -4.58 -6.47
N VAL A 15 -37.79 -4.96 -5.36
CA VAL A 15 -37.69 -4.23 -4.09
C VAL A 15 -36.28 -4.29 -3.51
N LEU A 16 -35.62 -5.46 -3.53
CA LEU A 16 -34.23 -5.58 -3.08
C LEU A 16 -33.26 -4.72 -3.90
N LEU A 17 -33.36 -4.77 -5.23
CA LEU A 17 -32.55 -3.93 -6.14
C LEU A 17 -32.78 -2.42 -5.91
N TYR A 18 -34.00 -2.02 -5.52
CA TYR A 18 -34.30 -0.63 -5.19
C TYR A 18 -33.61 -0.17 -3.90
N PHE A 19 -33.64 -0.99 -2.85
CA PHE A 19 -32.97 -0.69 -1.58
C PHE A 19 -31.45 -0.65 -1.74
N ASP A 20 -30.88 -1.66 -2.41
CA ASP A 20 -29.46 -1.73 -2.76
C ASP A 20 -29.01 -0.48 -3.52
N ARG A 21 -29.67 -0.14 -4.63
CA ARG A 21 -29.36 1.07 -5.41
C ARG A 21 -29.44 2.36 -4.59
N ARG A 22 -30.40 2.47 -3.66
CA ARG A 22 -30.50 3.62 -2.74
C ARG A 22 -29.40 3.65 -1.69
N GLN A 23 -28.92 2.49 -1.23
CA GLN A 23 -27.81 2.38 -0.30
C GLN A 23 -26.51 2.84 -0.95
N ARG A 24 -26.18 2.33 -2.15
CA ARG A 24 -25.02 2.75 -2.94
C ARG A 24 -25.03 4.26 -3.25
N GLN A 25 -26.17 4.81 -3.65
CA GLN A 25 -26.30 6.25 -3.89
C GLN A 25 -26.04 7.10 -2.64
N ARG A 26 -26.34 6.60 -1.44
CA ARG A 26 -26.06 7.29 -0.17
C ARG A 26 -24.59 7.21 0.22
N THR A 27 -23.95 6.05 0.06
CA THR A 27 -22.51 5.88 0.38
C THR A 27 -21.64 6.71 -0.56
N GLY A 28 -21.89 6.64 -1.88
CA GLY A 28 -21.15 7.43 -2.86
C GLY A 28 -21.33 8.94 -2.68
N HIS A 29 -22.56 9.40 -2.39
CA HIS A 29 -22.79 10.82 -2.09
C HIS A 29 -22.07 11.27 -0.80
N ALA A 30 -22.12 10.47 0.27
CA ALA A 30 -21.40 10.78 1.50
C ALA A 30 -19.88 10.85 1.26
N ARG A 31 -19.34 9.94 0.45
CA ARG A 31 -17.92 9.94 0.08
C ARG A 31 -17.54 11.11 -0.81
N GLN A 32 -18.38 11.50 -1.77
CA GLN A 32 -18.19 12.69 -2.60
C GLN A 32 -18.17 13.98 -1.75
N VAL A 33 -19.10 14.11 -0.81
CA VAL A 33 -19.18 15.28 0.09
C VAL A 33 -17.96 15.35 1.01
N TRP A 34 -17.56 14.22 1.62
CA TRP A 34 -16.35 14.14 2.44
C TRP A 34 -15.08 14.47 1.63
N ALA A 35 -14.91 13.87 0.45
CA ALA A 35 -13.76 14.14 -0.42
C ALA A 35 -13.66 15.63 -0.76
N LYS A 36 -14.78 16.26 -1.17
CA LYS A 36 -14.84 17.69 -1.45
C LYS A 36 -14.50 18.55 -0.22
N ALA A 37 -14.95 18.16 0.98
CA ALA A 37 -14.67 18.88 2.21
C ALA A 37 -13.17 18.80 2.62
N GLN A 38 -12.51 17.68 2.33
CA GLN A 38 -11.08 17.48 2.58
C GLN A 38 -10.16 18.00 1.46
N GLY A 39 -10.71 18.53 0.36
CA GLY A 39 -9.94 18.96 -0.81
C GLY A 39 -9.39 17.80 -1.67
N TYR A 40 -10.00 16.62 -1.57
CA TYR A 40 -9.67 15.43 -2.36
C TYR A 40 -10.53 15.34 -3.64
N THR A 41 -10.01 14.64 -4.64
CA THR A 41 -10.69 14.44 -5.94
C THR A 41 -11.57 13.19 -5.88
N TYR A 42 -12.84 13.32 -6.27
CA TYR A 42 -13.79 12.20 -6.34
C TYR A 42 -14.09 11.81 -7.80
N VAL A 43 -14.08 10.51 -8.09
CA VAL A 43 -14.46 9.91 -9.37
C VAL A 43 -15.43 8.77 -9.11
N SER A 44 -16.59 8.74 -9.78
CA SER A 44 -17.65 7.78 -9.44
C SER A 44 -17.33 6.33 -9.80
N VAL A 45 -16.56 6.10 -10.88
CA VAL A 45 -16.22 4.76 -11.40
C VAL A 45 -14.87 4.85 -12.12
N GLU A 46 -13.95 3.93 -11.84
CA GLU A 46 -12.65 3.82 -12.52
C GLU A 46 -12.30 2.34 -12.80
N PRO A 47 -12.82 1.74 -13.90
CA PRO A 47 -12.78 0.28 -14.08
C PRO A 47 -11.38 -0.35 -14.12
N ALA A 48 -10.39 0.40 -14.58
CA ALA A 48 -9.01 -0.10 -14.69
C ALA A 48 -8.27 -0.15 -13.34
N LEU A 49 -8.66 0.68 -12.36
CA LEU A 49 -7.89 0.91 -11.13
C LEU A 49 -7.66 -0.36 -10.32
N ALA A 50 -8.71 -1.17 -10.13
CA ALA A 50 -8.63 -2.42 -9.36
C ALA A 50 -7.65 -3.44 -9.95
N SER A 51 -7.38 -3.39 -11.27
CA SER A 51 -6.43 -4.32 -11.93
C SER A 51 -4.96 -4.03 -11.64
N THR A 52 -4.66 -2.94 -10.90
CA THR A 52 -3.31 -2.57 -10.43
C THR A 52 -2.75 -3.55 -9.39
N TRP A 53 -3.61 -4.28 -8.68
CA TRP A 53 -3.24 -5.14 -7.55
C TRP A 53 -3.84 -6.55 -7.72
N ARG A 54 -3.15 -7.56 -7.19
CA ARG A 54 -3.53 -8.97 -7.36
C ARG A 54 -3.64 -9.76 -6.05
N ARG A 55 -2.92 -9.35 -5.00
CA ARG A 55 -2.87 -10.06 -3.71
C ARG A 55 -3.95 -9.62 -2.73
N GLY A 56 -3.93 -10.21 -1.53
CA GLY A 56 -4.76 -9.81 -0.39
C GLY A 56 -6.24 -9.97 -0.68
N ALA A 57 -6.99 -8.87 -0.65
CA ALA A 57 -8.42 -8.87 -0.96
C ALA A 57 -8.71 -9.24 -2.43
N LEU A 58 -7.87 -8.79 -3.39
CA LEU A 58 -8.11 -8.94 -4.83
C LEU A 58 -8.04 -10.42 -5.26
N ALA A 59 -7.14 -11.20 -4.64
CA ALA A 59 -6.96 -12.64 -4.89
C ALA A 59 -8.23 -13.49 -4.67
N LYS A 60 -9.21 -12.98 -3.92
CA LYS A 60 -10.52 -13.62 -3.72
C LYS A 60 -11.63 -12.98 -4.57
N LEU A 61 -11.58 -11.66 -4.78
CA LEU A 61 -12.70 -10.88 -5.29
C LEU A 61 -12.80 -10.83 -6.82
N GLY A 62 -11.69 -11.08 -7.53
CA GLY A 62 -11.69 -11.15 -9.00
C GLY A 62 -11.85 -9.79 -9.68
N TYR A 63 -12.41 -9.77 -10.89
CA TYR A 63 -12.54 -8.57 -11.73
C TYR A 63 -13.71 -7.68 -11.29
N LEU A 64 -13.57 -7.02 -10.12
CA LEU A 64 -14.51 -6.00 -9.66
C LEU A 64 -14.15 -4.60 -10.16
N THR A 65 -15.16 -3.79 -10.40
CA THR A 65 -15.02 -2.39 -10.79
C THR A 65 -14.70 -1.52 -9.57
N ALA A 66 -13.70 -0.64 -9.66
CA ALA A 66 -13.53 0.39 -8.64
C ALA A 66 -14.63 1.46 -8.78
N VAL A 67 -15.38 1.69 -7.71
CA VAL A 67 -16.43 2.73 -7.63
C VAL A 67 -16.17 3.65 -6.43
N ASP A 68 -16.82 4.81 -6.44
CA ASP A 68 -16.73 5.84 -5.40
C ASP A 68 -15.27 6.12 -4.99
N VAL A 69 -14.44 6.37 -6.01
CA VAL A 69 -12.98 6.52 -5.92
C VAL A 69 -12.64 7.92 -5.45
N VAL A 70 -11.77 8.03 -4.45
CA VAL A 70 -11.22 9.28 -3.93
C VAL A 70 -9.70 9.23 -4.00
N THR A 71 -9.10 10.24 -4.63
CA THR A 71 -7.64 10.42 -4.67
C THR A 71 -7.24 11.71 -3.96
N GLY A 72 -6.13 11.66 -3.22
CA GLY A 72 -5.69 12.80 -2.44
C GLY A 72 -4.25 12.68 -1.95
N ILE A 73 -3.82 13.69 -1.17
CA ILE A 73 -2.53 13.69 -0.48
C ILE A 73 -2.80 13.85 1.02
N ARG A 74 -2.23 12.97 1.84
CA ARG A 74 -2.34 13.02 3.31
C ARG A 74 -0.97 12.72 3.91
N LYS A 75 -0.50 13.57 4.83
CA LYS A 75 0.85 13.49 5.44
C LYS A 75 2.01 13.46 4.42
N GLY A 76 1.82 14.10 3.26
CA GLY A 76 2.81 14.17 2.18
C GLY A 76 2.69 13.06 1.12
N GLU A 77 1.99 11.97 1.43
CA GLU A 77 1.88 10.81 0.54
C GLU A 77 0.58 10.80 -0.25
N LYS A 78 0.63 10.24 -1.47
CA LYS A 78 -0.53 10.05 -2.33
C LYS A 78 -1.28 8.78 -1.93
N PHE A 79 -2.59 8.91 -1.72
CA PHE A 79 -3.48 7.79 -1.46
C PHE A 79 -4.62 7.74 -2.48
N VAL A 80 -5.18 6.53 -2.64
CA VAL A 80 -6.48 6.30 -3.26
C VAL A 80 -7.35 5.48 -2.30
N LEU A 81 -8.61 5.88 -2.16
CA LEU A 81 -9.68 5.17 -1.46
C LEU A 81 -10.72 4.78 -2.52
N LEU A 82 -11.22 3.55 -2.51
CA LEU A 82 -12.22 3.07 -3.47
C LEU A 82 -13.13 2.02 -2.82
N ASP A 83 -14.30 1.80 -3.39
CA ASP A 83 -15.09 0.60 -3.11
C ASP A 83 -14.92 -0.40 -4.27
N LEU A 84 -14.69 -1.67 -3.94
CA LEU A 84 -14.78 -2.79 -4.87
C LEU A 84 -16.22 -3.30 -4.90
N GLU A 85 -17.07 -2.54 -5.60
CA GLU A 85 -18.52 -2.74 -5.65
C GLU A 85 -19.09 -2.97 -4.23
N ASP A 86 -19.79 -4.07 -3.99
CA ASP A 86 -20.38 -4.37 -2.67
C ASP A 86 -19.50 -5.31 -1.81
N SER A 87 -18.23 -5.51 -2.18
CA SER A 87 -17.36 -6.51 -1.56
C SER A 87 -16.46 -5.96 -0.46
N ALA A 88 -15.80 -4.82 -0.70
CA ALA A 88 -14.86 -4.21 0.26
C ALA A 88 -14.62 -2.73 -0.04
N THR A 89 -14.30 -1.95 0.99
CA THR A 89 -13.70 -0.62 0.83
C THR A 89 -12.18 -0.77 0.92
N LEU A 90 -11.42 -0.31 -0.08
CA LEU A 90 -9.96 -0.37 -0.10
C LEU A 90 -9.33 1.01 0.01
N VAL A 91 -8.18 1.06 0.68
CA VAL A 91 -7.23 2.16 0.62
C VAL A 91 -5.92 1.64 0.08
N ALA A 92 -5.27 2.39 -0.83
CA ALA A 92 -3.93 2.11 -1.30
C ALA A 92 -3.06 3.38 -1.27
N VAL A 93 -1.81 3.23 -0.84
CA VAL A 93 -0.76 4.25 -0.85
C VAL A 93 0.39 3.74 -1.69
N ARG A 94 0.93 4.59 -2.57
CA ARG A 94 2.08 4.23 -3.40
C ARG A 94 3.38 4.62 -2.70
N ARG A 95 4.26 3.64 -2.50
CA ARG A 95 5.62 3.81 -1.99
C ARG A 95 6.54 4.34 -3.09
N GLN A 96 7.49 5.20 -2.74
CA GLN A 96 8.55 5.64 -3.67
C GLN A 96 9.48 4.48 -4.04
N ILE A 97 9.82 3.66 -3.04
CA ILE A 97 10.64 2.45 -3.16
C ILE A 97 9.74 1.26 -2.85
N GLY A 98 9.60 0.35 -3.81
CA GLY A 98 8.93 -0.94 -3.61
C GLY A 98 9.89 -2.00 -3.05
N SER A 99 9.35 -3.15 -2.68
CA SER A 99 10.12 -4.33 -2.30
C SER A 99 9.60 -5.55 -3.07
N ASP A 100 10.48 -6.52 -3.33
CA ASP A 100 10.09 -7.87 -3.78
C ASP A 100 9.50 -8.72 -2.63
N ILE A 101 9.59 -8.22 -1.39
CA ILE A 101 8.99 -8.86 -0.21
C ILE A 101 7.59 -8.28 0.02
N ASP A 102 6.60 -9.10 -0.27
CA ASP A 102 5.19 -8.80 0.00
C ASP A 102 4.85 -9.32 1.41
N VAL A 103 4.12 -8.52 2.17
CA VAL A 103 3.68 -8.83 3.54
C VAL A 103 2.16 -8.74 3.56
N ASP A 104 1.49 -9.74 4.13
CA ASP A 104 0.04 -9.78 4.31
C ASP A 104 -0.30 -9.92 5.79
N MET A 105 -1.19 -9.07 6.29
CA MET A 105 -1.60 -9.01 7.68
C MET A 105 -3.12 -8.95 7.75
N ARG A 106 -3.73 -9.96 8.38
CA ARG A 106 -5.18 -10.11 8.48
C ARG A 106 -5.61 -10.47 9.89
N VAL A 107 -6.80 -10.04 10.29
CA VAL A 107 -7.38 -10.48 11.57
C VAL A 107 -7.52 -12.01 11.57
N LYS A 108 -7.24 -12.66 12.72
CA LYS A 108 -7.15 -14.12 12.86
C LYS A 108 -8.42 -14.92 12.51
N THR A 109 -9.55 -14.23 12.34
CA THR A 109 -10.83 -14.81 11.91
C THR A 109 -10.97 -14.91 10.39
N MET A 110 -10.08 -14.26 9.62
CA MET A 110 -10.02 -14.42 8.17
C MET A 110 -9.24 -15.68 7.80
N ASN A 111 -9.67 -16.34 6.74
CA ASN A 111 -8.91 -17.45 6.13
C ASN A 111 -7.48 -16.98 5.78
N PRO A 112 -6.47 -17.87 5.83
CA PRO A 112 -5.12 -17.59 5.34
C PRO A 112 -5.10 -17.10 3.88
N PRO A 113 -3.98 -16.50 3.42
CA PRO A 113 -3.78 -16.18 2.00
C PRO A 113 -3.96 -17.42 1.12
N LYS A 114 -4.33 -17.21 -0.15
CA LYS A 114 -4.42 -18.28 -1.16
C LYS A 114 -3.14 -18.43 -1.96
N ASP A 115 -2.35 -17.37 -1.99
CA ASP A 115 -1.09 -17.25 -2.70
C ASP A 115 -0.09 -18.25 -2.08
N ALA A 116 0.36 -19.22 -2.88
CA ALA A 116 1.16 -20.34 -2.39
C ALA A 116 2.59 -19.94 -1.99
N ASP A 117 3.01 -18.72 -2.32
CA ASP A 117 4.28 -18.11 -1.93
C ASP A 117 4.20 -17.32 -0.62
N LEU A 118 3.01 -17.12 -0.02
CA LEU A 118 2.86 -16.45 1.27
C LEU A 118 2.94 -17.44 2.44
N GLU A 119 4.08 -17.42 3.13
CA GLU A 119 4.36 -18.27 4.30
C GLU A 119 4.02 -17.56 5.62
N LEU A 120 3.69 -18.34 6.66
CA LEU A 120 3.33 -17.83 7.98
C LEU A 120 4.56 -17.27 8.71
N LEU A 121 4.56 -15.96 8.98
CA LEU A 121 5.60 -15.30 9.79
C LEU A 121 5.32 -15.40 11.30
N GLY A 122 4.03 -15.29 11.68
CA GLY A 122 3.60 -15.40 13.07
C GLY A 122 2.25 -14.74 13.35
N ALA A 123 1.88 -14.64 14.63
CA ALA A 123 0.70 -13.91 15.10
C ALA A 123 1.10 -12.79 16.07
N ILE A 124 0.45 -11.64 15.95
CA ILE A 124 0.69 -10.43 16.75
C ILE A 124 -0.68 -9.87 17.15
N GLY A 125 -0.98 -9.87 18.45
CA GLY A 125 -2.29 -9.48 18.97
C GLY A 125 -3.43 -10.34 18.42
N ASP A 126 -4.37 -9.71 17.71
CA ASP A 126 -5.50 -10.34 17.06
C ASP A 126 -5.25 -10.73 15.59
N ARG A 127 -4.05 -10.46 15.06
CA ARG A 127 -3.70 -10.59 13.64
C ARG A 127 -2.66 -11.66 13.38
N VAL A 128 -2.73 -12.22 12.19
CA VAL A 128 -1.77 -13.18 11.64
C VAL A 128 -1.04 -12.52 10.49
N VAL A 129 0.29 -12.66 10.46
CA VAL A 129 1.19 -12.07 9.47
C VAL A 129 1.80 -13.17 8.61
N PHE A 130 1.77 -12.94 7.30
CA PHE A 130 2.37 -13.78 6.27
C PHE A 130 3.34 -12.95 5.43
N ALA A 131 4.32 -13.57 4.81
CA ALA A 131 5.25 -12.90 3.91
C ALA A 131 5.79 -13.83 2.82
N THR A 132 6.24 -13.27 1.69
CA THR A 132 6.87 -14.04 0.61
C THR A 132 8.29 -14.54 0.95
N ASN A 133 8.89 -13.95 1.98
CA ASN A 133 10.12 -14.45 2.60
C ASN A 133 10.06 -14.13 4.10
N PRO A 134 9.67 -15.08 4.96
CA PRO A 134 9.56 -14.87 6.40
C PRO A 134 10.87 -14.43 7.05
N GLU A 135 12.02 -14.94 6.59
CA GLU A 135 13.31 -14.64 7.19
C GLU A 135 13.73 -13.18 6.97
N ILE A 136 13.53 -12.65 5.75
CA ILE A 136 13.74 -11.23 5.48
C ILE A 136 12.67 -10.38 6.18
N ALA A 137 11.40 -10.79 6.11
CA ALA A 137 10.29 -10.03 6.70
C ALA A 137 10.38 -9.93 8.24
N ARG A 138 10.99 -10.91 8.91
CA ARG A 138 11.24 -10.89 10.37
C ARG A 138 12.01 -9.65 10.82
N HIS A 139 12.92 -9.13 9.99
CA HIS A 139 13.65 -7.89 10.28
C HIS A 139 12.78 -6.62 10.22
N ALA A 140 11.66 -6.65 9.49
CA ALA A 140 10.68 -5.56 9.46
C ALA A 140 9.69 -5.60 10.64
N VAL A 141 9.58 -6.73 11.33
CA VAL A 141 8.72 -6.89 12.52
C VAL A 141 9.49 -6.50 13.78
N ASP A 142 9.80 -5.21 13.88
CA ASP A 142 10.39 -4.63 15.09
C ASP A 142 9.32 -4.26 16.13
N GLN A 143 9.74 -3.71 17.27
CA GLN A 143 8.82 -3.27 18.34
C GLN A 143 7.82 -2.19 17.88
N ARG A 144 8.18 -1.37 16.87
CA ARG A 144 7.29 -0.33 16.30
C ARG A 144 6.22 -0.96 15.41
N MET A 145 6.56 -2.03 14.69
CA MET A 145 5.60 -2.86 13.95
C MET A 145 4.64 -3.56 14.92
N VAL A 146 5.14 -4.22 15.97
CA VAL A 146 4.29 -4.87 16.99
C VAL A 146 3.31 -3.86 17.61
N ALA A 147 3.83 -2.74 18.13
CA ALA A 147 2.99 -1.69 18.71
C ALA A 147 2.10 -0.95 17.70
N PHE A 148 2.39 -1.04 16.39
CA PHE A 148 1.47 -0.60 15.35
C PHE A 148 0.31 -1.55 15.20
N ILE A 149 0.60 -2.86 15.05
CA ILE A 149 -0.41 -3.91 14.84
C ILE A 149 -1.39 -3.97 16.00
N GLU A 150 -0.89 -3.93 17.25
CA GLU A 150 -1.72 -3.91 18.46
C GLU A 150 -2.54 -2.62 18.61
N SER A 151 -2.18 -1.54 17.89
CA SER A 151 -2.92 -0.27 17.88
C SER A 151 -3.91 -0.12 16.71
N LEU A 152 -4.05 -1.14 15.86
CA LEU A 152 -4.98 -1.11 14.73
C LEU A 152 -6.44 -1.20 15.20
N ALA A 153 -7.30 -0.38 14.59
CA ALA A 153 -8.74 -0.48 14.80
C ALA A 153 -9.31 -1.73 14.13
N ASP A 154 -10.31 -2.36 14.77
CA ASP A 154 -11.03 -3.54 14.27
C ASP A 154 -11.63 -3.33 12.86
N THR A 155 -11.98 -2.08 12.51
CA THR A 155 -12.47 -1.73 11.17
C THR A 155 -11.43 -2.00 10.07
N VAL A 156 -10.14 -2.05 10.38
CA VAL A 156 -9.07 -2.40 9.44
C VAL A 156 -8.93 -3.93 9.41
N GLN A 157 -9.67 -4.61 8.54
CA GLN A 157 -9.73 -6.08 8.51
C GLN A 157 -8.44 -6.73 7.98
N MET A 158 -7.79 -6.08 7.01
CA MET A 158 -6.57 -6.55 6.37
C MET A 158 -5.68 -5.36 5.99
N LEU A 159 -4.37 -5.56 6.04
CA LEU A 159 -3.34 -4.68 5.48
C LEU A 159 -2.36 -5.55 4.72
N TRP A 160 -1.87 -5.11 3.56
CA TRP A 160 -0.80 -5.82 2.85
C TRP A 160 0.09 -4.87 2.06
N SER A 161 1.24 -5.36 1.61
CA SER A 161 2.06 -4.69 0.61
C SER A 161 2.22 -5.55 -0.63
N GLU A 162 2.20 -4.91 -1.80
CA GLU A 162 2.39 -5.56 -3.10
C GLU A 162 3.31 -4.67 -3.94
N GLY A 163 4.55 -5.09 -4.18
CA GLY A 163 5.53 -4.34 -4.97
C GLY A 163 5.77 -2.92 -4.44
N ASN A 164 5.37 -1.88 -5.19
CA ASN A 164 5.45 -0.48 -4.75
C ASN A 164 4.17 0.09 -4.11
N TRP A 165 3.23 -0.76 -3.68
CA TRP A 165 2.02 -0.35 -2.98
C TRP A 165 1.96 -0.88 -1.54
N THR A 166 1.23 -0.16 -0.70
CA THR A 166 0.72 -0.65 0.59
C THR A 166 -0.78 -0.40 0.60
N LEU A 167 -1.55 -1.39 1.03
CA LEU A 167 -3.00 -1.43 0.92
C LEU A 167 -3.64 -1.81 2.25
N GLY A 168 -4.91 -1.46 2.38
CA GLY A 168 -5.75 -1.81 3.51
C GLY A 168 -7.20 -2.03 3.09
N MET A 169 -7.86 -2.96 3.77
CA MET A 169 -9.25 -3.34 3.56
C MET A 169 -10.09 -2.97 4.77
N LEU A 170 -11.20 -2.28 4.50
CA LEU A 170 -12.26 -1.91 5.42
C LEU A 170 -13.58 -2.61 4.99
N PRO A 171 -14.52 -2.86 5.91
CA PRO A 171 -15.88 -3.25 5.55
C PRO A 171 -16.55 -2.23 4.60
N VAL A 172 -17.46 -2.73 3.77
CA VAL A 172 -18.36 -1.88 2.97
C VAL A 172 -19.29 -1.06 3.86
N GLY A 173 -19.69 0.12 3.37
CA GLY A 173 -20.59 1.01 4.10
C GLY A 173 -19.97 1.68 5.34
N THR A 174 -18.65 1.68 5.44
CA THR A 174 -17.89 2.40 6.47
C THR A 174 -18.06 3.91 6.41
N SER A 175 -17.79 4.60 7.51
CA SER A 175 -17.96 6.06 7.63
C SER A 175 -16.69 6.85 7.29
N ALA A 176 -16.83 8.17 7.16
CA ALA A 176 -15.69 9.08 6.98
C ALA A 176 -14.58 8.91 8.04
N LYS A 177 -14.96 8.65 9.31
CA LYS A 177 -13.99 8.40 10.38
C LYS A 177 -13.19 7.11 10.14
N ASP A 178 -13.86 6.08 9.64
CA ASP A 178 -13.24 4.78 9.33
C ASP A 178 -12.31 4.89 8.11
N TRP A 179 -12.70 5.63 7.07
CA TRP A 179 -11.85 5.90 5.91
C TRP A 179 -10.57 6.64 6.33
N GLU A 180 -10.69 7.68 7.15
CA GLU A 180 -9.54 8.41 7.67
C GLU A 180 -8.62 7.56 8.55
N THR A 181 -9.20 6.68 9.38
CA THR A 181 -8.48 5.70 10.18
C THR A 181 -7.75 4.68 9.30
N GLY A 182 -8.40 4.18 8.24
CA GLY A 182 -7.81 3.28 7.26
C GLY A 182 -6.67 3.92 6.48
N ILE A 183 -6.83 5.17 6.02
CA ILE A 183 -5.75 5.90 5.34
C ILE A 183 -4.57 6.11 6.28
N ASP A 184 -4.79 6.51 7.54
CA ASP A 184 -3.70 6.67 8.50
C ASP A 184 -3.02 5.34 8.87
N ALA A 185 -3.75 4.22 8.90
CA ALA A 185 -3.17 2.89 9.09
C ALA A 185 -2.30 2.45 7.91
N VAL A 186 -2.78 2.60 6.67
CA VAL A 186 -2.03 2.25 5.46
C VAL A 186 -0.79 3.14 5.30
N LEU A 187 -0.90 4.45 5.58
CA LEU A 187 0.24 5.37 5.61
C LEU A 187 1.28 4.95 6.66
N ARG A 188 0.85 4.57 7.87
CA ARG A 188 1.76 4.14 8.94
C ARG A 188 2.44 2.81 8.61
N LEU A 189 1.73 1.85 8.02
CA LEU A 189 2.34 0.60 7.53
C LEU A 189 3.35 0.88 6.41
N SER A 190 2.98 1.70 5.41
CA SER A 190 3.86 2.11 4.32
C SER A 190 5.17 2.70 4.86
N GLY A 191 5.08 3.56 5.88
CA GLY A 191 6.23 4.13 6.58
C GLY A 191 7.02 3.15 7.46
N LEU A 192 6.43 2.04 7.91
CA LEU A 192 7.16 0.99 8.66
C LEU A 192 7.90 0.03 7.71
N LEU A 193 7.30 -0.30 6.56
CA LEU A 193 7.86 -1.24 5.57
C LEU A 193 9.01 -0.66 4.73
N HIS A 194 9.48 0.56 5.00
CA HIS A 194 10.67 1.15 4.35
C HIS A 194 11.98 0.39 4.65
N VAL A 195 11.98 -0.47 5.67
CA VAL A 195 13.13 -1.29 6.08
C VAL A 195 13.27 -2.58 5.26
N LEU A 196 12.28 -2.93 4.43
CA LEU A 196 12.38 -4.06 3.51
C LEU A 196 13.39 -3.74 2.39
N PRO A 197 14.10 -4.75 1.85
CA PRO A 197 15.04 -4.52 0.76
C PRO A 197 14.33 -3.95 -0.47
N PRO A 198 14.94 -3.01 -1.21
CA PRO A 198 14.38 -2.52 -2.46
C PRO A 198 14.25 -3.66 -3.49
N VAL A 199 13.39 -3.46 -4.50
CA VAL A 199 13.30 -4.34 -5.67
C VAL A 199 14.68 -4.56 -6.31
N ASN A 200 15.02 -5.80 -6.62
CA ASN A 200 16.27 -6.14 -7.28
C ASN A 200 16.15 -5.93 -8.79
N GLU A 201 16.60 -4.77 -9.28
CA GLU A 201 16.56 -4.41 -10.72
C GLU A 201 17.24 -5.48 -11.60
N ASN A 202 18.30 -6.12 -11.09
CA ASN A 202 19.06 -7.20 -11.74
C ASN A 202 18.22 -8.40 -12.22
N ARG A 203 16.99 -8.60 -11.74
CA ARG A 203 16.13 -9.72 -12.18
C ARG A 203 15.57 -9.54 -13.60
N ASN A 204 15.58 -8.31 -14.13
CA ASN A 204 15.10 -8.02 -15.48
C ASN A 204 16.21 -8.03 -16.54
N ASP A 205 17.48 -7.83 -16.13
CA ASP A 205 18.62 -7.74 -17.06
C ASP A 205 19.27 -9.10 -17.37
N GLU A 206 19.08 -10.13 -16.52
CA GLU A 206 19.55 -11.51 -16.72
C GLU A 206 18.75 -12.28 -17.81
N GLN A 207 18.07 -11.57 -18.71
CA GLN A 207 17.31 -12.12 -19.83
C GLN A 207 17.74 -11.56 -21.20
N ASP A 208 18.87 -10.84 -21.25
CA ASP A 208 19.64 -10.65 -22.48
C ASP A 208 20.72 -11.74 -22.61
N PRO A 209 20.68 -12.63 -23.62
CA PRO A 209 21.75 -13.58 -23.84
C PRO A 209 23.00 -12.84 -24.34
N HIS A 210 23.93 -12.54 -23.41
CA HIS A 210 25.16 -11.81 -23.71
C HIS A 210 25.87 -12.33 -24.97
N PRO A 211 26.15 -11.46 -25.97
CA PRO A 211 26.93 -11.85 -27.14
C PRO A 211 28.31 -12.33 -26.71
N ALA A 212 28.68 -13.55 -27.11
CA ALA A 212 29.92 -14.19 -26.68
C ALA A 212 31.15 -13.29 -26.96
N HIS A 213 31.82 -12.84 -25.90
CA HIS A 213 33.05 -12.06 -26.03
C HIS A 213 34.13 -12.90 -26.77
N PRO A 214 34.73 -12.39 -27.86
CA PRO A 214 35.78 -13.10 -28.57
C PRO A 214 37.02 -13.20 -27.68
N ARG A 215 37.37 -14.43 -27.27
CA ARG A 215 38.58 -14.70 -26.48
C ARG A 215 39.82 -14.14 -27.18
N ALA A 216 40.54 -13.25 -26.49
CA ALA A 216 41.83 -12.74 -26.95
C ALA A 216 42.83 -13.90 -27.07
N ARG A 217 43.50 -14.00 -28.22
CA ARG A 217 44.63 -14.92 -28.41
C ARG A 217 45.80 -14.47 -27.54
N ILE A 218 46.12 -15.23 -26.49
CA ILE A 218 47.39 -15.08 -25.78
C ILE A 218 48.46 -15.85 -26.56
N ARG A 219 49.58 -15.19 -26.81
CA ARG A 219 50.74 -15.71 -27.53
C ARG A 219 51.70 -16.38 -26.54
N SER A 220 52.32 -17.47 -26.98
CA SER A 220 53.23 -18.35 -26.24
C SER A 220 54.55 -17.71 -25.77
N THR A 221 55.00 -18.09 -24.57
CA THR A 221 56.42 -18.25 -24.18
C THR A 221 56.57 -19.33 -23.09
N GLU A 222 56.96 -20.54 -23.52
CA GLU A 222 58.04 -21.40 -23.00
C GLU A 222 58.70 -21.08 -21.64
N TYR A 223 58.76 -22.07 -20.74
CA TYR A 223 59.90 -22.41 -19.84
C TYR A 223 59.68 -23.80 -19.19
N ASP A 224 60.76 -24.56 -18.98
CA ASP A 224 60.80 -25.95 -18.46
C ASP A 224 60.71 -26.06 -16.92
N ASP A 225 60.27 -27.22 -16.38
CA ASP A 225 61.11 -28.14 -15.56
C ASP A 225 60.36 -29.39 -14.99
N ASP A 226 61.00 -30.56 -15.17
CA ASP A 226 61.04 -31.84 -14.42
C ASP A 226 59.86 -32.47 -13.61
N ALA A 227 59.43 -33.66 -14.10
CA ALA A 227 59.36 -34.98 -13.41
C ALA A 227 58.24 -35.31 -12.36
N PRO A 228 58.04 -36.60 -11.97
CA PRO A 228 57.69 -37.75 -12.83
C PRO A 228 56.57 -38.68 -12.27
N ASP A 229 56.16 -39.68 -13.08
CA ASP A 229 55.50 -40.98 -12.80
C ASP A 229 54.22 -41.08 -11.92
N GLY A 230 53.18 -41.68 -12.51
CA GLY A 230 51.85 -41.87 -11.90
C GLY A 230 50.94 -42.86 -12.66
N ASP A 231 51.47 -44.06 -12.88
CA ASP A 231 50.86 -45.28 -13.42
C ASP A 231 49.41 -45.59 -12.97
N TYR A 232 48.45 -45.74 -13.91
CA TYR A 232 47.18 -46.50 -13.76
C TYR A 232 46.59 -46.94 -15.14
N ASP A 233 46.25 -48.24 -15.23
CA ASP A 233 45.66 -48.97 -16.37
C ASP A 233 44.29 -48.42 -16.87
N GLU A 234 44.06 -48.30 -18.18
CA GLU A 234 43.52 -49.32 -19.12
C GLU A 234 42.07 -49.79 -18.86
N TYR A 235 41.15 -49.37 -19.75
CA TYR A 235 39.96 -50.13 -20.18
C TYR A 235 39.57 -49.70 -21.61
N PRO A 236 39.56 -50.61 -22.59
CA PRO A 236 38.91 -50.40 -23.88
C PRO A 236 37.44 -50.86 -23.83
N ASP A 237 36.56 -50.17 -24.55
CA ASP A 237 35.33 -50.80 -25.06
C ASP A 237 34.97 -50.20 -26.43
N ASP A 238 34.87 -51.08 -27.43
CA ASP A 238 34.56 -50.75 -28.81
C ASP A 238 33.06 -50.98 -29.06
N SER A 239 32.36 -49.98 -29.59
CA SER A 239 31.09 -50.23 -30.30
C SER A 239 30.90 -49.24 -31.43
N ASP A 240 31.42 -49.59 -32.60
CA ASP A 240 31.02 -48.99 -33.88
C ASP A 240 29.52 -49.21 -34.13
N GLU A 241 28.80 -48.18 -34.58
CA GLU A 241 27.73 -48.39 -35.55
C GLU A 241 27.54 -47.15 -36.46
N ASP A 242 27.48 -47.43 -37.77
CA ASP A 242 27.52 -46.47 -38.87
C ASP A 242 26.17 -45.75 -39.09
N TYR A 243 26.23 -44.54 -39.67
CA TYR A 243 25.43 -44.07 -40.82
C TYR A 243 25.19 -42.55 -40.84
N GLY A 244 25.61 -41.91 -41.94
CA GLY A 244 24.84 -40.81 -42.55
C GLY A 244 25.30 -39.37 -42.29
N ARG A 245 26.28 -38.89 -43.07
CA ARG A 245 26.53 -37.45 -43.26
C ARG A 245 25.43 -36.80 -44.14
N PRO A 246 24.94 -35.62 -43.79
CA PRO A 246 24.90 -34.53 -44.78
C PRO A 246 25.34 -33.17 -44.21
N GLY A 247 25.98 -32.35 -45.05
CA GLY A 247 26.48 -31.01 -44.67
C GLY A 247 25.45 -29.89 -44.86
N PRO A 248 25.57 -28.75 -44.16
CA PRO A 248 24.62 -27.64 -44.23
C PRO A 248 24.81 -26.75 -45.47
N ASN A 249 24.05 -27.07 -46.51
CA ASN A 249 23.28 -26.19 -47.41
C ASN A 249 23.79 -24.78 -47.81
N VAL A 250 23.89 -24.66 -49.14
CA VAL A 250 24.29 -23.54 -50.01
C VAL A 250 23.38 -22.29 -49.92
N ARG A 251 23.95 -21.12 -50.26
CA ARG A 251 23.27 -19.82 -50.44
C ARG A 251 22.74 -19.59 -51.86
N TYR A 252 21.49 -19.13 -52.00
CA TYR A 252 20.94 -18.31 -53.10
C TYR A 252 19.88 -17.38 -52.46
N ARG A 253 19.77 -16.04 -52.63
CA ARG A 253 19.90 -15.06 -53.74
C ARG A 253 18.69 -15.02 -54.69
N ARG A 254 17.96 -13.89 -54.60
CA ARG A 254 16.91 -13.38 -55.52
C ARG A 254 15.60 -14.20 -55.55
N ASP A 255 14.42 -13.67 -55.87
CA ASP A 255 14.06 -12.48 -56.68
C ASP A 255 12.96 -11.58 -56.06
N ALA A 256 12.74 -10.42 -56.68
CA ALA A 256 11.57 -9.56 -56.52
C ALA A 256 10.90 -9.34 -57.91
N PRO A 257 9.60 -9.01 -57.98
CA PRO A 257 9.03 -8.39 -59.18
C PRO A 257 8.23 -7.08 -58.94
N GLU A 258 8.12 -6.31 -60.03
CA GLU A 258 7.38 -5.04 -60.24
C GLU A 258 5.95 -5.30 -60.80
N VAL A 259 5.03 -4.37 -61.12
CA VAL A 259 5.08 -2.93 -61.49
C VAL A 259 3.74 -2.22 -61.12
N ALA A 260 3.72 -0.87 -61.09
CA ALA A 260 2.71 0.09 -61.64
C ALA A 260 1.17 -0.11 -61.49
N ALA A 261 0.30 0.92 -61.52
CA ALA A 261 0.42 2.39 -61.43
C ALA A 261 -1.00 3.00 -61.21
N GLY A 262 -1.09 4.26 -60.80
CA GLY A 262 -2.34 5.01 -60.73
C GLY A 262 -2.11 6.43 -60.20
N GLN A 263 -2.29 7.43 -61.05
CA GLN A 263 -1.89 8.82 -60.83
C GLN A 263 -3.11 9.74 -60.95
N ASP A 264 -3.31 10.65 -60.00
CA ASP A 264 -4.10 11.87 -60.24
C ASP A 264 -3.68 12.98 -59.27
N ASP A 265 -3.69 14.22 -59.76
CA ASP A 265 -2.97 15.38 -59.17
C ASP A 265 -3.90 16.58 -58.98
N ARG A 266 -3.93 17.17 -57.77
CA ARG A 266 -4.38 18.55 -57.52
C ARG A 266 -3.66 19.21 -56.33
N SER A 267 -2.97 20.30 -56.63
CA SER A 267 -2.47 21.32 -55.68
C SER A 267 -3.64 22.12 -55.04
N ILE A 268 -3.51 22.99 -54.01
CA ILE A 268 -2.42 23.88 -53.55
C ILE A 268 -2.47 24.10 -51.98
N PRO A 269 -1.87 25.12 -51.29
CA PRO A 269 -0.92 24.85 -50.18
C PRO A 269 -1.33 25.41 -48.79
N GLY A 270 -0.46 25.26 -47.78
CA GLY A 270 -0.56 26.00 -46.51
C GLY A 270 0.53 25.61 -45.50
N ASP A 271 1.49 26.51 -45.29
CA ASP A 271 2.62 26.40 -44.35
C ASP A 271 2.23 26.17 -42.88
N GLU A 272 2.99 25.36 -42.14
CA GLU A 272 3.88 25.78 -41.02
C GLU A 272 4.30 24.61 -40.09
N VAL A 273 5.48 24.75 -39.48
CA VAL A 273 6.10 23.79 -38.55
C VAL A 273 6.68 24.58 -37.36
N PRO A 274 6.86 23.98 -36.16
CA PRO A 274 5.90 23.62 -35.11
C PRO A 274 5.91 24.70 -33.98
N PRO A 275 5.49 24.42 -32.71
CA PRO A 275 6.51 24.01 -31.73
C PRO A 275 6.03 23.11 -30.56
N ARG A 276 6.99 22.86 -29.64
CA ARG A 276 6.95 21.97 -28.47
C ARG A 276 6.07 22.47 -27.30
N ARG A 277 5.65 21.51 -26.45
CA ARG A 277 5.18 21.58 -25.05
C ARG A 277 4.98 22.97 -24.40
N PRO A 278 3.79 23.25 -23.82
CA PRO A 278 3.67 24.27 -22.77
C PRO A 278 4.05 23.69 -21.40
N SER A 279 5.02 24.32 -20.73
CA SER A 279 5.28 24.20 -19.30
C SER A 279 4.74 25.44 -18.58
N LEU A 280 3.80 25.28 -17.65
CA LEU A 280 3.25 26.33 -16.79
C LEU A 280 2.88 25.70 -15.42
N ALA A 281 2.98 26.37 -14.27
CA ALA A 281 3.44 27.73 -14.00
C ALA A 281 4.24 27.79 -12.69
N VAL A 282 5.28 28.62 -12.65
CA VAL A 282 5.94 29.04 -11.40
C VAL A 282 5.11 30.16 -10.78
N VAL A 283 4.75 30.05 -9.50
CA VAL A 283 4.06 31.11 -8.77
C VAL A 283 5.08 32.15 -8.29
N PRO A 284 4.89 33.46 -8.55
CA PRO A 284 5.80 34.49 -8.07
C PRO A 284 5.71 34.70 -6.56
N ASP A 285 6.88 34.74 -5.90
CA ASP A 285 7.00 35.10 -4.49
C ASP A 285 6.54 36.55 -4.25
N SER A 286 5.68 36.75 -3.25
CA SER A 286 5.03 38.04 -2.96
C SER A 286 5.18 38.39 -1.48
N ARG A 287 6.36 38.88 -1.11
CA ARG A 287 6.60 39.60 0.16
C ARG A 287 6.23 41.07 0.01
N PRO A 288 5.34 41.61 0.85
CA PRO A 288 5.41 42.98 1.31
C PRO A 288 6.14 43.00 2.66
N ALA A 289 7.21 43.79 2.74
CA ALA A 289 7.75 44.17 4.04
C ALA A 289 6.80 45.17 4.71
N ASN A 290 6.28 44.84 5.90
CA ASN A 290 5.93 45.90 6.84
C ASN A 290 6.22 45.47 8.28
N ARG A 291 7.23 46.13 8.88
CA ARG A 291 7.74 45.88 10.22
C ARG A 291 7.28 47.02 11.12
N ALA A 292 6.19 46.82 11.86
CA ALA A 292 5.81 47.71 12.95
C ALA A 292 6.61 47.36 14.22
N PRO A 293 6.94 48.33 15.09
CA PRO A 293 7.98 48.16 16.11
C PRO A 293 7.52 47.40 17.36
N ARG A 294 8.47 46.67 17.93
CA ARG A 294 8.41 46.00 19.24
C ARG A 294 8.49 47.05 20.36
N PRO A 295 7.60 47.03 21.38
CA PRO A 295 7.82 47.79 22.60
C PRO A 295 8.91 47.11 23.44
N GLU A 296 9.86 47.89 23.95
CA GLU A 296 10.82 47.40 24.96
C GLU A 296 10.21 47.44 26.38
N PRO A 297 10.68 46.58 27.30
CA PRO A 297 10.19 46.58 28.68
C PRO A 297 10.94 47.62 29.53
N ALA A 298 10.22 48.64 30.01
CA ALA A 298 10.67 49.50 31.10
C ALA A 298 9.85 49.21 32.36
N GLY A 299 10.53 48.92 33.47
CA GLY A 299 9.89 48.52 34.71
C GLY A 299 9.59 49.66 35.69
N ALA A 300 8.98 49.26 36.81
CA ALA A 300 8.95 49.95 38.10
C ALA A 300 7.98 51.15 38.31
N ARG A 301 6.96 50.86 39.15
CA ARG A 301 6.48 51.65 40.32
C ARG A 301 5.28 52.62 40.17
N SER A 302 4.24 52.26 40.94
CA SER A 302 3.48 53.09 41.90
C SER A 302 2.30 53.99 41.45
N GLY A 303 1.13 53.72 42.05
CA GLY A 303 0.31 54.76 42.72
C GLY A 303 -1.13 54.99 42.22
N GLY A 304 -2.09 55.10 43.15
CA GLY A 304 -3.50 55.54 42.95
C GLY A 304 -4.44 54.41 42.50
N ALA A 305 -5.59 54.13 43.13
CA ALA A 305 -6.78 54.97 43.37
C ALA A 305 -7.44 55.41 42.03
N GLU A 306 -8.74 55.24 41.78
CA GLU A 306 -9.91 55.06 42.67
C GLU A 306 -11.02 54.22 41.98
N GLU A 307 -11.90 53.59 42.77
CA GLU A 307 -13.19 53.03 42.30
C GLU A 307 -14.27 54.12 42.32
N PRO A 308 -15.45 53.98 41.65
CA PRO A 308 -16.59 53.50 42.44
C PRO A 308 -17.74 52.75 41.71
N ASP A 309 -18.39 51.87 42.47
CA ASP A 309 -19.84 51.62 42.56
C ASP A 309 -20.63 51.04 41.36
N ARG A 310 -21.21 49.83 41.56
CA ARG A 310 -22.67 49.61 41.78
C ARG A 310 -23.02 48.14 42.13
N PRO A 311 -24.22 47.82 42.68
CA PRO A 311 -24.28 47.11 43.97
C PRO A 311 -24.84 45.68 43.96
N VAL A 312 -24.64 45.02 45.11
CA VAL A 312 -25.15 43.69 45.48
C VAL A 312 -26.40 43.79 46.35
N PRO A 313 -27.39 42.87 46.23
CA PRO A 313 -28.35 42.57 47.29
C PRO A 313 -27.88 41.35 48.12
N ASP A 314 -27.69 41.59 49.42
CA ASP A 314 -27.37 40.62 50.48
C ASP A 314 -28.66 40.00 51.06
N ARG A 315 -28.70 38.68 51.33
CA ARG A 315 -28.92 38.09 52.69
C ARG A 315 -29.36 36.61 52.73
N ARG A 316 -28.62 35.84 53.55
CA ARG A 316 -28.99 34.91 54.65
C ARG A 316 -30.28 34.05 54.51
N GLY A 317 -30.33 32.78 54.94
CA GLY A 317 -29.32 31.94 55.62
C GLY A 317 -29.88 31.20 56.85
N SER A 318 -29.73 29.86 56.89
CA SER A 318 -29.96 28.90 57.99
C SER A 318 -29.57 27.51 57.45
N VAL A 319 -28.55 26.76 57.91
CA VAL A 319 -28.20 26.20 59.23
C VAL A 319 -29.09 25.01 59.64
N ALA A 320 -28.42 23.87 59.93
CA ALA A 320 -28.91 22.65 60.63
C ALA A 320 -29.94 21.78 59.85
N ASP A 321 -29.95 20.43 59.92
CA ASP A 321 -29.22 19.46 60.78
C ASP A 321 -28.81 18.16 60.05
N ASP A 322 -28.16 17.26 60.79
CA ASP A 322 -27.43 16.03 60.43
C ASP A 322 -28.19 14.80 59.87
N GLU A 323 -27.36 13.83 59.45
CA GLU A 323 -27.46 12.35 59.61
C GLU A 323 -27.72 11.41 58.41
N HIS A 324 -26.88 10.35 58.41
CA HIS A 324 -26.95 9.05 57.72
C HIS A 324 -26.57 8.94 56.21
N ASP A 325 -25.31 8.58 55.98
CA ASP A 325 -24.74 8.11 54.71
C ASP A 325 -24.11 6.70 54.92
N PRO A 326 -24.55 5.63 54.21
CA PRO A 326 -24.06 4.26 54.44
C PRO A 326 -22.79 3.91 53.63
N GLN A 327 -21.85 3.26 54.32
CA GLN A 327 -20.45 3.06 53.90
C GLN A 327 -20.25 2.17 52.66
N LEU A 328 -19.33 2.59 51.78
CA LEU A 328 -18.68 1.76 50.76
C LEU A 328 -17.28 1.31 51.26
N PRO A 329 -16.96 0.00 51.27
CA PRO A 329 -15.68 -0.48 51.80
C PRO A 329 -14.57 -0.48 50.73
N GLY A 330 -13.61 0.43 50.87
CA GLY A 330 -12.28 0.32 50.26
C GLY A 330 -11.23 -0.01 51.32
N GLY A 331 -10.40 -1.04 51.09
CA GLY A 331 -9.36 -1.47 52.03
C GLY A 331 -8.05 -1.88 51.33
N PRO A 332 -6.88 -1.83 52.02
CA PRO A 332 -5.59 -1.75 51.36
C PRO A 332 -4.79 -3.07 51.37
N PHE A 333 -3.88 -3.18 50.40
CA PHE A 333 -2.62 -3.96 50.40
C PHE A 333 -2.47 -5.14 51.40
N HIS A 334 -2.57 -6.37 50.89
CA HIS A 334 -2.19 -7.57 51.65
C HIS A 334 -0.66 -7.75 51.75
N PRO A 335 -0.07 -7.85 52.96
CA PRO A 335 1.33 -8.23 53.13
C PRO A 335 1.46 -9.76 53.13
N GLY A 336 1.81 -10.37 51.99
CA GLY A 336 1.85 -11.85 51.92
C GLY A 336 2.57 -12.54 50.76
N PHE A 337 2.92 -11.86 49.66
CA PHE A 337 3.58 -12.51 48.52
C PHE A 337 5.08 -12.18 48.43
N ARG A 338 5.91 -13.21 48.58
CA ARG A 338 7.34 -13.20 48.20
C ARG A 338 7.48 -13.82 46.80
N PRO A 339 8.27 -13.24 45.88
CA PRO A 339 8.57 -13.88 44.61
C PRO A 339 9.47 -15.12 44.82
N TYR A 340 9.21 -16.17 44.06
CA TYR A 340 9.94 -17.44 44.08
C TYR A 340 11.31 -17.29 43.40
N GLN A 341 12.40 -17.56 44.13
CA GLN A 341 13.74 -17.72 43.56
C GLN A 341 14.01 -19.20 43.29
N GLY A 342 13.97 -19.59 42.01
CA GLY A 342 14.44 -20.91 41.56
C GLY A 342 15.98 -20.94 41.42
N PRO A 343 16.62 -22.13 41.48
CA PRO A 343 18.07 -22.26 41.42
C PRO A 343 18.63 -21.96 40.03
N VAL A 344 19.83 -21.38 40.01
CA VAL A 344 20.61 -21.10 38.78
C VAL A 344 21.42 -22.35 38.41
N PRO A 345 21.31 -22.88 37.17
CA PRO A 345 22.18 -23.97 36.70
C PRO A 345 23.65 -23.53 36.60
N GLN A 346 24.58 -24.48 36.81
CA GLN A 346 26.03 -24.31 36.65
C GLN A 346 26.48 -24.51 35.20
#